data_AF-A0AAV0WVB2-F1
#
_entry.id   AF-A0AAV0WVB2-F1
#
_cell.length_a   1.000
_cell.length_b   1.000
_cell.length_c   1.000
_cell.angle_alpha   90.00
_cell.angle_beta   90.00
_cell.angle_gamma   90.00
#
_symmetry.space_group_name_H-M   'P 1'
#
loop_
_entity.id
_entity.type
_entity.pdbx_description
1 polymer ?
#
loop_
_entity_poly.entity_id
_entity_poly.type
_entity_poly.pdbx_seq_one_letter_code
_entity_poly.pdbx_strand_id
1 'polypeptide(L)'
;MKRSRVVLLRKGSKPEGVPSSYRPLCLLNDMGKVLEFLLAWKLETHVTSRGGLAENQYGFRSGLSTDDAVRKLHTIIVIERNRGKFCLTVSIDIKKCL
;
A
#
# COMPACT_ATOMS: atom_id res chain seq x y z
N MET A 1 20.58 9.40 17.27
CA MET A 1 21.22 8.85 16.05
C MET A 1 20.31 7.76 15.48
N LYS A 2 19.80 7.90 14.23
CA LYS A 2 18.96 6.88 13.58
C LYS A 2 19.86 5.70 13.15
N ARG A 3 19.68 4.52 13.75
CA ARG A 3 20.36 3.29 13.36
C ARG A 3 19.32 2.28 12.89
N SER A 4 19.58 1.63 11.76
CA SER A 4 18.73 0.56 11.22
C SER A 4 19.54 -0.68 10.90
N ARG A 5 18.96 -1.85 11.13
CA ARG A 5 19.48 -3.15 10.68
C ARG A 5 18.73 -3.58 9.43
N VAL A 6 19.44 -3.87 8.35
CA VAL A 6 18.84 -4.41 7.12
C VAL A 6 18.69 -5.92 7.25
N VAL A 7 17.49 -6.43 7.00
CA VAL A 7 17.17 -7.86 6.95
C VAL A 7 16.64 -8.18 5.57
N LEU A 8 17.12 -9.26 4.95
CA LEU A 8 16.69 -9.70 3.62
C LEU A 8 15.58 -10.75 3.75
N LEU A 9 14.36 -10.39 3.35
CA LEU A 9 13.22 -11.32 3.32
C LEU A 9 13.14 -12.01 1.96
N ARG A 10 13.17 -13.34 1.94
CA ARG A 10 13.09 -14.12 0.70
C ARG A 10 11.70 -14.04 0.08
N LYS A 11 11.65 -13.89 -1.24
CA LYS A 11 10.46 -14.11 -2.06
C LYS A 11 10.42 -15.59 -2.43
N GLY A 12 9.44 -16.34 -1.91
CA GLY A 12 9.37 -17.80 -2.08
C GLY A 12 9.30 -18.30 -3.53
N SER A 13 8.90 -17.44 -4.47
CA SER A 13 8.71 -17.79 -5.88
C SER A 13 9.94 -17.58 -6.78
N LYS A 14 11.11 -17.21 -6.24
CA LYS A 14 12.29 -16.86 -7.05
C LYS A 14 13.54 -17.68 -6.69
N PRO A 15 14.45 -17.91 -7.66
CA PRO A 15 15.68 -18.67 -7.44
C PRO A 15 16.59 -18.01 -6.40
N GLU A 16 17.31 -18.83 -5.65
CA GLU A 16 18.26 -18.37 -4.63
C GLU A 16 19.49 -17.73 -5.29
N GLY A 17 20.19 -16.86 -4.55
CA GLY A 17 21.41 -16.20 -5.01
C GLY A 17 21.21 -14.98 -5.92
N VAL A 18 19.99 -14.69 -6.39
CA VAL A 18 19.70 -13.49 -7.20
C VAL A 18 19.16 -12.35 -6.32
N PRO A 19 19.68 -11.11 -6.42
CA PRO A 19 19.21 -9.99 -5.60
C PRO A 19 17.70 -9.72 -5.70
N SER A 20 17.09 -9.95 -6.87
CA SER A 20 15.66 -9.72 -7.10
C SER A 20 14.72 -10.65 -6.30
N SER A 21 15.30 -11.71 -5.74
CA SER A 21 14.65 -12.74 -4.92
C SER A 21 14.49 -12.34 -3.46
N TYR A 22 15.04 -11.20 -3.05
CA TYR A 22 14.92 -10.69 -1.68
C TYR A 22 14.16 -9.35 -1.64
N ARG A 23 13.53 -9.06 -0.51
CA ARG A 23 12.98 -7.76 -0.12
C ARG A 23 13.81 -7.25 1.06
N PRO A 24 14.62 -6.20 0.91
CA PRO A 24 15.31 -5.61 2.04
C PRO A 24 14.28 -4.93 2.96
N LEU A 25 14.39 -5.20 4.26
CA LEU A 25 13.59 -4.57 5.30
C LEU A 25 14.52 -3.85 6.27
N CYS A 26 14.32 -2.55 6.43
CA CYS A 26 15.06 -1.74 7.39
C CYS A 26 14.35 -1.76 8.75
N LEU A 27 14.92 -2.47 9.71
CA LEU A 27 14.44 -2.50 11.09
C LEU A 27 15.09 -1.36 11.87
N LEU A 28 14.29 -0.36 12.24
CA LEU A 28 14.72 0.71 13.14
C LEU A 28 14.79 0.19 14.59
N ASN A 29 15.70 0.78 15.37
CA ASN A 29 15.67 0.63 16.82
C ASN A 29 14.41 1.29 17.42
N ASP A 30 14.13 1.01 18.70
CA ASP A 30 12.89 1.44 19.35
C ASP A 30 12.68 2.96 19.28
N MET A 31 13.75 3.74 19.50
CA MET A 31 13.70 5.21 19.36
C MET A 31 13.40 5.65 17.93
N GLY A 32 13.95 4.96 16.92
CA GLY A 32 13.62 5.21 15.53
C GLY A 32 12.16 4.89 15.21
N LYS A 33 11.60 3.84 15.81
CA LYS A 33 10.19 3.46 15.65
C LYS A 33 9.24 4.46 16.31
N VAL A 34 9.57 4.96 17.49
CA VAL A 34 8.80 6.05 18.14
C VAL A 34 8.79 7.29 17.24
N LEU A 35 9.94 7.69 16.69
CA LEU A 35 10.01 8.82 15.77
C LEU A 35 9.20 8.58 14.48
N GLU A 36 9.28 7.37 13.90
CA GLU A 36 8.49 6.97 12.73
C GLU A 36 7.00 7.11 13.00
N PHE A 37 6.53 6.65 14.16
CA PHE A 37 5.13 6.77 14.57
C PHE A 37 4.70 8.23 14.70
N LEU A 38 5.48 9.08 15.38
CA LEU A 38 5.17 10.50 15.54
C LEU A 38 5.12 11.24 14.19
N LEU A 39 6.03 10.91 13.29
CA LEU A 39 6.05 11.47 11.94
C LEU A 39 4.84 11.02 11.12
N ALA A 40 4.51 9.73 11.15
CA ALA A 40 3.36 9.19 10.45
C ALA A 40 2.07 9.87 10.92
N TRP A 41 1.88 9.97 12.23
CA TRP A 41 0.71 10.63 12.82
C TRP A 41 0.60 12.11 12.41
N LYS A 42 1.71 12.85 12.44
CA LYS A 42 1.74 14.26 12.04
C LYS A 42 1.44 14.43 10.55
N LEU A 43 2.00 13.59 9.70
CA LEU A 43 1.76 13.60 8.26
C LEU A 43 0.31 13.24 7.93
N GLU A 44 -0.25 12.21 8.57
CA GLU A 44 -1.64 11.82 8.39
C GLU A 44 -2.60 12.95 8.76
N THR A 45 -2.37 13.60 9.91
CA THR A 45 -3.16 14.76 10.35
C THR A 45 -3.04 15.92 9.34
N HIS A 46 -1.82 16.20 8.87
CA HIS A 46 -1.58 17.27 7.90
C HIS A 46 -2.25 17.02 6.55
N VAL A 47 -2.11 15.81 5.99
CA VAL A 47 -2.73 15.43 4.72
C VAL A 47 -4.25 15.50 4.83
N THR A 48 -4.81 14.96 5.91
CA THR A 48 -6.26 14.94 6.14
C THR A 48 -6.84 16.35 6.25
N SER A 49 -6.14 17.28 6.91
CA SER A 49 -6.57 18.68 7.02
C SER A 49 -6.47 19.50 5.72
N ARG A 50 -5.75 19.02 4.69
CA ARG A 50 -5.52 19.72 3.42
C ARG A 50 -6.25 19.11 2.22
N GLY A 51 -7.35 18.40 2.46
CA GLY A 51 -8.14 17.77 1.41
C GLY A 51 -7.95 16.25 1.31
N GLY A 52 -7.07 15.67 2.14
CA GLY A 52 -6.94 14.23 2.28
C GLY A 52 -6.28 13.52 1.09
N LEU A 53 -6.46 12.20 1.06
CA LEU A 53 -6.08 11.34 -0.05
C LEU A 53 -7.25 11.18 -1.03
N ALA A 54 -6.97 10.70 -2.24
CA ALA A 54 -8.01 10.42 -3.22
C ALA A 54 -9.09 9.48 -2.65
N GLU A 55 -10.35 9.71 -3.01
CA GLU A 55 -11.49 8.96 -2.46
C GLU A 55 -11.37 7.44 -2.70
N ASN A 56 -10.90 7.05 -3.89
CA ASN A 56 -10.70 5.65 -4.28
C ASN A 56 -9.29 5.11 -3.91
N GLN A 57 -8.57 5.74 -2.98
CA GLN A 57 -7.32 5.23 -2.44
C GLN A 57 -7.57 4.48 -1.13
N TYR A 58 -7.40 3.15 -1.18
CA TYR A 58 -7.70 2.24 -0.07
C TYR A 58 -6.46 1.73 0.67
N GLY A 59 -5.29 1.75 0.02
CA GLY A 59 -4.04 1.27 0.64
C GLY A 59 -3.54 2.22 1.72
N PHE A 60 -3.12 1.67 2.86
CA PHE A 60 -2.50 2.40 3.99
C PHE A 60 -3.34 3.58 4.52
N ARG A 61 -4.67 3.44 4.51
CA ARG A 61 -5.60 4.46 5.00
C ARG A 61 -6.39 3.93 6.18
N SER A 62 -6.45 4.70 7.26
CA SER A 62 -7.24 4.34 8.43
C SER A 62 -8.72 4.16 8.06
N GLY A 63 -9.32 3.07 8.55
CA GLY A 63 -10.72 2.73 8.30
C GLY A 63 -11.05 2.17 6.91
N LEU A 64 -10.06 1.97 6.03
CA LEU A 64 -10.25 1.34 4.72
C LEU A 64 -9.35 0.11 4.56
N SER A 65 -9.83 -0.86 3.80
CA SER A 65 -9.16 -2.13 3.55
C SER A 65 -9.11 -2.49 2.06
N THR A 66 -8.38 -3.55 1.74
CA THR A 66 -8.41 -4.14 0.39
C THR A 66 -9.79 -4.67 0.01
N ASP A 67 -10.57 -5.11 1.00
CA ASP A 67 -11.91 -5.64 0.77
C ASP A 67 -12.87 -4.54 0.32
N ASP A 68 -12.71 -3.32 0.84
CA ASP A 68 -13.51 -2.16 0.41
C ASP A 68 -13.22 -1.81 -1.06
N ALA A 69 -11.95 -1.88 -1.47
CA ALA A 69 -11.57 -1.66 -2.87
C ALA A 69 -12.21 -2.70 -3.80
N VAL A 70 -12.13 -3.98 -3.44
CA VAL A 70 -12.72 -5.08 -4.22
C VAL A 70 -14.24 -4.96 -4.27
N ARG A 71 -14.88 -4.66 -3.13
CA ARG A 71 -16.34 -4.47 -3.04
C ARG A 71 -16.81 -3.31 -3.92
N LYS A 72 -16.07 -2.19 -3.94
CA LYS A 72 -16.39 -1.05 -4.81
C LYS A 72 -16.33 -1.46 -6.29
N LEU A 73 -15.26 -2.12 -6.72
CA LEU A 73 -15.09 -2.59 -8.09
C LEU A 73 -16.21 -3.56 -8.49
N HIS A 74 -16.49 -4.55 -7.64
CA HIS A 74 -17.55 -5.53 -7.86
C HIS A 74 -18.92 -4.85 -8.02
N THR A 75 -19.22 -3.86 -7.17
CA THR A 75 -20.47 -3.11 -7.23
C THR A 75 -20.65 -2.39 -8.57
N ILE A 76 -19.59 -1.73 -9.07
CA ILE A 76 -19.62 -1.05 -10.37
C ILE A 76 -19.88 -2.04 -11.50
N ILE A 77 -19.20 -3.19 -11.50
CA ILE A 77 -19.36 -4.24 -12.51
C ILE A 77 -20.80 -4.77 -12.52
N VAL A 78 -21.37 -5.08 -11.35
CA VAL A 78 -22.75 -5.61 -11.25
C VAL A 78 -23.77 -4.59 -11.76
N ILE A 79 -23.64 -3.32 -11.38
CA ILE A 79 -24.58 -2.27 -11.81
C ILE A 79 -24.55 -2.09 -13.33
N GLU A 80 -23.36 -1.96 -13.92
CA GLU A 80 -23.26 -1.70 -15.36
C GLU A 80 -23.59 -2.94 -16.20
N ARG A 81 -23.28 -4.14 -15.70
CA ARG A 81 -23.71 -5.39 -16.33
C ARG A 81 -25.23 -5.56 -16.33
N ASN A 82 -25.90 -5.21 -15.23
CA ASN A 82 -27.36 -5.24 -15.15
C ASN A 82 -28.02 -4.21 -16.08
N ARG A 83 -27.30 -3.15 -16.46
CA ARG A 83 -27.71 -2.18 -17.48
C ARG A 83 -27.45 -2.66 -18.91
N GLY A 84 -27.01 -3.92 -19.09
CA GLY A 84 -26.69 -4.50 -20.39
C GLY A 84 -25.39 -3.99 -21.01
N LYS A 85 -24.53 -3.31 -20.24
CA LYS A 85 -23.26 -2.77 -20.75
C LYS A 85 -22.12 -3.77 -20.55
N PHE A 86 -21.14 -3.70 -21.45
CA PHE A 86 -19.87 -4.40 -21.30
C PHE A 86 -18.96 -3.63 -20.33
N CYS A 87 -18.25 -4.37 -19.48
CA CYS A 87 -17.29 -3.83 -18.53
C CYS A 87 -15.87 -4.27 -18.91
N LEU A 88 -14.92 -3.34 -18.94
CA LEU A 88 -13.50 -3.59 -19.13
C LEU A 88 -12.73 -3.09 -17.91
N THR A 89 -11.84 -3.90 -17.36
CA THR A 89 -10.95 -3.50 -16.27
C THR A 89 -9.51 -3.45 -16.79
N VAL A 90 -8.83 -2.34 -16.52
CA VAL A 90 -7.41 -2.16 -16.84
C VAL A 90 -6.63 -2.20 -15.53
N SER A 91 -5.67 -3.12 -15.43
CA SER A 91 -4.77 -3.21 -14.29
C SER A 91 -3.41 -2.61 -14.65
N ILE A 92 -2.93 -1.68 -13.82
CA ILE A 92 -1.66 -0.98 -14.01
C ILE A 92 -0.80 -1.24 -12.77
N ASP A 93 0.42 -1.72 -12.98
CA ASP A 93 1.41 -1.93 -11.92
C ASP A 93 2.58 -0.96 -12.08
N ILE A 94 2.94 -0.26 -11.00
CA ILE A 94 4.05 0.68 -10.98
C ILE A 94 5.26 -0.03 -10.38
N LYS A 95 6.29 -0.27 -11.22
CA LYS A 95 7.54 -0.87 -10.76
C LYS A 95 8.32 0.11 -9.88
N LYS A 96 8.68 -0.34 -8.67
CA LYS A 96 9.49 0.39 -7.67
C LYS A 96 8.83 1.69 -7.17
N CYS A 97 7.83 1.51 -6.32
CA CYS A 97 7.35 2.56 -5.43
C CYS A 97 7.92 2.24 -4.04
N LEU A 98 8.73 3.16 -3.47
CA LEU A 98 9.70 3.01 -2.37
C LEU A 98 11.12 2.63 -2.79
#